data_AF-A0A8S3W3P4-F1
#
_entry.id   AF-A0A8S3W3P4-F1
#
_cell.length_a   1.000
_cell.length_b   1.000
_cell.length_c   1.000
_cell.angle_alpha   90.00
_cell.angle_beta   90.00
_cell.angle_gamma   90.00
#
_symmetry.space_group_name_H-M   'P 1'
#
loop_
_entity.id
_entity.type
_entity.pdbx_description
1 polymer ?
#
loop_
_entity_poly.entity_id
_entity_poly.type
_entity_poly.pdbx_seq_one_letter_code
_entity_poly.pdbx_strand_id
1 'polypeptide(L)'
;MDENQIRLMLEEENSDSNYEDENDSEVEDFVEIQEDSYNSEQEDNSEHEQEGQSAEESNSQVESEDHQTYINYYLGKDRHTRGNKTPASNPVRRRARNIVTQLPGAKGGAKYLKEPGEIWRLFFTEDVIGRMAKYTNEQIKRISSQFIRERDCTETN
;
A
#
# COMPACT_ATOMS: atom_id res chain seq x y z
N MET A 1 -0.56 43.33 11.52
CA MET A 1 0.76 42.69 11.33
C MET A 1 1.72 43.82 11.08
N ASP A 2 2.65 44.03 12.00
CA ASP A 2 3.62 45.13 11.88
C ASP A 2 4.80 44.69 11.01
N GLU A 3 5.36 45.60 10.22
CA GLU A 3 6.48 45.32 9.30
C GLU A 3 7.71 44.73 10.03
N ASN A 4 7.92 45.13 11.28
CA ASN A 4 8.97 44.59 12.14
C ASN A 4 8.77 43.11 12.46
N GLN A 5 7.52 42.65 12.51
CA GLN A 5 7.16 41.26 12.80
C GLN A 5 7.42 40.37 11.58
N ILE A 6 7.17 40.92 10.38
CA ILE A 6 7.46 40.25 9.10
C ILE A 6 8.98 40.13 8.90
N ARG A 7 9.74 41.17 9.25
CA ARG A 7 11.20 41.15 9.13
C ARG A 7 11.86 40.14 10.08
N LEU A 8 11.36 40.02 11.30
CA LEU A 8 11.86 39.03 12.27
C LEU A 8 11.61 37.58 11.79
N MET A 9 10.46 37.31 11.18
CA MET A 9 10.16 35.99 10.59
C MET A 9 11.08 35.65 9.41
N LEU A 10 11.46 36.65 8.59
CA LEU A 10 12.37 36.47 7.45
C LEU A 10 13.85 36.34 7.86
N GLU A 11 14.26 36.92 9.00
CA GLU A 11 15.62 36.79 9.52
C GLU A 11 15.85 35.44 10.23
N GLU A 12 14.82 34.82 10.84
CA GLU A 12 14.91 33.46 11.40
C GLU A 12 15.12 32.37 10.33
N GLU A 13 14.56 32.53 9.14
CA GLU A 13 14.65 31.55 8.04
C GLU A 13 16.02 31.53 7.35
N ASN A 14 16.85 32.57 7.53
CA ASN A 14 18.19 32.65 6.95
C ASN A 14 19.29 32.03 7.84
N SER A 15 18.94 31.30 8.90
CA SER A 15 19.89 30.44 9.62
C SER A 15 20.26 29.24 8.75
N ASP A 16 21.33 29.45 7.99
CA ASP A 16 22.16 28.51 7.23
C ASP A 16 22.07 27.05 7.72
N SER A 17 21.12 26.29 7.15
CA SER A 17 21.05 24.84 7.36
C SER A 17 22.05 24.18 6.41
N ASN A 18 23.27 23.98 6.89
CA ASN A 18 24.29 23.18 6.21
C ASN A 18 23.81 21.71 6.17
N TYR A 19 23.10 21.34 5.10
CA TYR A 19 22.74 19.95 4.83
C TYR A 19 23.97 19.23 4.28
N GLU A 20 24.74 18.61 5.17
CA GLU A 20 25.71 17.58 4.82
C GLU A 20 24.93 16.39 4.24
N ASP A 21 25.11 16.13 2.95
CA ASP A 21 24.57 14.99 2.21
C ASP A 21 25.35 13.73 2.62
N GLU A 22 24.95 13.11 3.74
CA GLU A 22 25.42 11.78 4.11
C GLU A 22 24.75 10.74 3.19
N ASN A 23 25.48 10.38 2.13
CA ASN A 23 25.22 9.25 1.26
C ASN A 23 25.27 7.92 2.05
N ASP A 24 24.14 7.49 2.60
CA ASP A 24 23.96 6.17 3.22
C ASP A 24 23.69 5.10 2.15
N SER A 25 24.79 4.56 1.64
CA SER A 25 24.85 3.54 0.60
C SER A 25 24.65 2.13 1.19
N GLU A 26 23.61 1.47 0.68
CA GLU A 26 23.37 0.01 0.60
C GLU A 26 22.91 -0.75 1.86
N VAL A 27 21.59 -0.94 1.94
CA VAL A 27 20.99 -2.13 2.57
C VAL A 27 20.23 -2.91 1.49
N GLU A 28 20.79 -4.03 1.04
CA GLU A 28 20.11 -4.99 0.16
C GLU A 28 18.92 -5.62 0.92
N ASP A 29 17.69 -5.27 0.51
CA ASP A 29 16.47 -5.87 1.01
C ASP A 29 16.26 -7.24 0.34
N PHE A 30 16.77 -8.30 0.96
CA PHE A 30 16.58 -9.68 0.53
C PHE A 30 15.15 -10.13 0.88
N VAL A 31 14.21 -9.90 -0.03
CA VAL A 31 12.85 -10.46 0.09
C VAL A 31 12.89 -11.93 -0.33
N GLU A 32 12.89 -12.83 0.65
CA GLU A 32 12.71 -14.27 0.42
C GLU A 32 11.28 -14.52 -0.09
N ILE A 33 11.15 -14.85 -1.38
CA ILE A 33 9.87 -15.17 -2.01
C ILE A 33 9.44 -16.56 -1.53
N GLN A 34 8.54 -16.61 -0.55
CA GLN A 34 7.82 -17.83 -0.20
C GLN A 34 6.67 -18.01 -1.21
N GLU A 35 6.88 -18.89 -2.20
CA GLU A 35 5.83 -19.32 -3.15
C GLU A 35 4.80 -20.19 -2.43
N ASP A 36 3.81 -19.58 -1.78
CA ASP A 36 2.63 -20.30 -1.31
C ASP A 36 1.71 -20.61 -2.50
N SER A 37 1.96 -21.76 -3.14
CA SER A 37 1.07 -22.39 -4.10
C SER A 37 -0.19 -22.91 -3.38
N TYR A 38 -1.24 -22.09 -3.33
CA TYR A 38 -2.57 -22.56 -2.92
C TYR A 38 -3.22 -23.34 -4.08
N ASN A 39 -2.98 -24.65 -4.11
CA ASN A 39 -3.74 -25.58 -4.93
C ASN A 39 -5.16 -25.73 -4.35
N SER A 40 -6.13 -24.98 -4.86
CA SER A 40 -7.55 -25.19 -4.55
C SER A 40 -8.18 -26.09 -5.60
N GLU A 41 -7.99 -27.41 -5.44
CA GLU A 41 -8.90 -28.40 -5.99
C GLU A 41 -9.20 -29.45 -4.93
N GLN A 42 -10.38 -29.33 -4.31
CA GLN A 42 -11.07 -30.47 -3.71
C GLN A 42 -12.59 -30.22 -3.80
N GLU A 43 -13.14 -30.63 -4.93
CA GLU A 43 -14.48 -31.20 -4.96
C GLU A 43 -14.37 -32.61 -4.37
N ASP A 44 -15.01 -32.88 -3.23
CA ASP A 44 -15.59 -34.20 -3.03
C ASP A 44 -16.80 -34.13 -2.10
N ASN A 45 -17.83 -34.81 -2.56
CA ASN A 45 -19.18 -34.85 -2.08
C ASN A 45 -19.32 -36.14 -1.27
N SER A 46 -19.63 -36.08 0.02
CA SER A 46 -20.04 -37.29 0.74
C SER A 46 -20.96 -36.96 1.91
N GLU A 47 -22.26 -37.02 1.63
CA GLU A 47 -23.31 -37.28 2.61
C GLU A 47 -23.08 -38.66 3.25
N HIS A 48 -22.94 -38.72 4.57
CA HIS A 48 -23.26 -39.96 5.30
C HIS A 48 -23.82 -39.64 6.68
N GLU A 49 -25.14 -39.81 6.81
CA GLU A 49 -25.83 -39.98 8.07
C GLU A 49 -25.48 -41.36 8.65
N GLN A 50 -25.13 -41.44 9.95
CA GLN A 50 -25.40 -42.62 10.74
C GLN A 50 -25.48 -42.30 12.24
N GLU A 51 -26.68 -42.41 12.77
CA GLU A 51 -27.00 -42.55 14.19
C GLU A 51 -26.53 -43.92 14.72
N GLY A 52 -26.28 -44.02 16.04
CA GLY A 52 -26.62 -45.23 16.80
C GLY A 52 -25.53 -45.96 17.61
N GLN A 53 -25.52 -45.66 18.92
CA GLN A 53 -25.54 -46.63 20.05
C GLN A 53 -24.36 -47.59 20.34
N SER A 54 -23.70 -47.28 21.47
CA SER A 54 -23.59 -48.10 22.71
C SER A 54 -22.54 -49.22 22.89
N ALA A 55 -22.18 -49.38 24.17
CA ALA A 55 -21.39 -50.44 24.87
C ALA A 55 -19.86 -50.37 24.71
N GLU A 56 -19.00 -50.56 25.73
CA GLU A 56 -19.14 -50.98 27.12
C GLU A 56 -17.84 -50.66 27.90
N GLU A 57 -18.01 -50.38 29.19
CA GLU A 57 -17.13 -50.66 30.35
C GLU A 57 -15.59 -50.56 30.27
N SER A 58 -15.03 -49.66 31.07
CA SER A 58 -14.01 -50.08 32.06
C SER A 58 -13.98 -49.14 33.27
N ASN A 59 -13.92 -49.80 34.42
CA ASN A 59 -14.29 -49.35 35.74
C ASN A 59 -13.03 -48.92 36.52
N SER A 60 -12.94 -47.67 36.96
CA SER A 60 -12.11 -47.32 38.13
C SER A 60 -12.59 -46.02 38.79
N GLN A 61 -13.40 -46.25 39.82
CA GLN A 61 -13.80 -45.39 40.93
C GLN A 61 -12.73 -44.38 41.41
N VAL A 62 -13.04 -43.07 41.31
CA VAL A 62 -12.70 -42.06 42.33
C VAL A 62 -13.82 -41.02 42.35
N GLU A 63 -14.58 -41.01 43.44
CA GLU A 63 -15.53 -39.94 43.78
C GLU A 63 -14.77 -38.72 44.30
N SER A 64 -14.94 -37.59 43.61
CA SER A 64 -15.04 -36.28 44.25
C SER A 64 -15.71 -35.34 43.26
N GLU A 65 -16.96 -35.03 43.55
CA GLU A 65 -17.75 -34.00 42.90
C GLU A 65 -17.00 -32.67 42.98
N ASP A 66 -16.59 -32.15 41.82
CA ASP A 66 -16.76 -30.74 41.55
C ASP A 66 -16.82 -30.56 40.04
N HIS A 67 -17.85 -29.87 39.57
CA HIS A 67 -18.10 -29.65 38.16
C HIS A 67 -16.87 -28.99 37.52
N GLN A 68 -16.05 -29.79 36.84
CA GLN A 68 -15.04 -29.31 35.91
C GLN A 68 -15.78 -28.75 34.69
N THR A 69 -16.46 -27.61 34.86
CA THR A 69 -16.87 -26.77 33.74
C THR A 69 -15.61 -26.56 32.91
N TYR A 70 -15.60 -27.11 31.70
CA TYR A 70 -14.50 -27.00 30.75
C TYR A 70 -14.03 -25.54 30.70
N ILE A 71 -12.91 -25.23 31.36
CA ILE A 71 -12.40 -23.86 31.42
C ILE A 71 -11.80 -23.56 30.04
N ASN A 72 -12.55 -22.85 29.21
CA ASN A 72 -12.17 -22.45 27.84
C ASN A 72 -11.22 -21.25 27.77
N TYR A 73 -10.41 -21.03 28.81
CA TYR A 73 -9.39 -19.99 28.86
C TYR A 73 -8.14 -20.43 29.63
N TYR A 74 -6.99 -19.87 29.26
CA TYR A 74 -5.76 -19.89 30.04
C TYR A 74 -5.78 -18.77 31.07
N LEU A 75 -5.21 -19.00 32.25
CA LEU A 75 -5.08 -17.98 33.29
C LEU A 75 -3.63 -17.48 33.38
N GLY A 76 -3.45 -16.17 33.35
CA GLY A 76 -2.17 -15.50 33.49
C GLY A 76 -1.56 -15.70 34.88
N LYS A 77 -0.25 -15.45 35.01
CA LYS A 77 0.48 -15.56 36.29
C LYS A 77 -0.03 -14.56 37.34
N ASP A 78 -0.59 -13.44 36.90
CA ASP A 78 -1.28 -12.44 37.71
C ASP A 78 -2.62 -12.95 38.28
N ARG A 79 -3.05 -14.16 37.90
CA ARG A 79 -4.33 -14.79 38.24
C ARG A 79 -5.56 -13.97 37.83
N HIS A 80 -5.38 -12.97 36.97
CA HIS A 80 -6.43 -12.03 36.58
C HIS A 80 -6.65 -12.06 35.08
N THR A 81 -5.57 -12.09 34.30
CA THR A 81 -5.65 -12.11 32.85
C THR A 81 -6.14 -13.47 32.37
N ARG A 82 -7.21 -13.49 31.57
CA ARG A 82 -7.77 -14.70 30.95
C ARG A 82 -7.53 -14.65 29.44
N GLY A 83 -6.87 -15.65 28.88
CA GLY A 83 -6.69 -15.81 27.44
C GLY A 83 -7.61 -16.89 26.90
N ASN A 84 -8.47 -16.60 25.93
CA ASN A 84 -9.37 -17.60 25.37
C ASN A 84 -8.58 -18.73 24.69
N LYS A 85 -9.00 -19.99 24.91
CA LYS A 85 -8.39 -21.17 24.27
C LYS A 85 -8.84 -21.35 22.83
N THR A 86 -10.03 -20.85 22.51
CA THR A 86 -10.59 -20.87 21.17
C THR A 86 -10.45 -19.49 20.52
N PRO A 87 -10.21 -19.44 19.20
CA PRO A 87 -10.25 -18.18 18.49
C PRO A 87 -11.64 -17.55 18.66
N ALA A 88 -11.70 -16.21 18.62
CA ALA A 88 -12.97 -15.51 18.67
C ALA A 88 -13.89 -16.04 17.56
N SER A 89 -15.09 -16.48 17.93
CA SER A 89 -16.06 -16.97 16.96
C SER A 89 -16.42 -15.82 16.03
N ASN A 90 -16.19 -16.06 14.74
CA ASN A 90 -16.43 -15.22 13.58
C ASN A 90 -15.27 -14.28 13.20
N PRO A 91 -14.57 -14.55 12.08
CA PRO A 91 -14.01 -13.47 11.30
C PRO A 91 -15.17 -12.57 10.86
N VAL A 92 -15.40 -11.48 11.60
CA VAL A 92 -16.37 -10.46 11.20
C VAL A 92 -15.99 -10.04 9.77
N ARG A 93 -16.93 -10.19 8.83
CA ARG A 93 -16.72 -9.73 7.44
C ARG A 93 -16.12 -8.34 7.49
N ARG A 94 -14.95 -8.16 6.85
CA ARG A 94 -14.32 -6.84 6.77
C ARG A 94 -15.36 -5.85 6.22
N ARG A 95 -15.48 -4.67 6.85
CA ARG A 95 -16.36 -3.60 6.37
C ARG A 95 -16.08 -3.39 4.88
N ALA A 96 -17.12 -3.17 4.06
CA ALA A 96 -16.97 -3.04 2.62
C ALA A 96 -15.88 -2.03 2.21
N ARG A 97 -15.75 -0.92 2.96
CA ARG A 97 -14.73 0.11 2.75
C ARG A 97 -13.27 -0.30 3.05
N ASN A 98 -13.08 -1.43 3.73
CA ASN A 98 -11.77 -1.99 4.06
C ASN A 98 -11.40 -3.15 3.12
N ILE A 99 -12.25 -3.45 2.13
CA ILE A 99 -11.95 -4.45 1.11
C ILE A 99 -11.10 -3.75 0.05
N VAL A 100 -9.83 -4.15 -0.06
CA VAL A 100 -8.95 -3.69 -1.14
C VAL A 100 -9.44 -4.34 -2.44
N THR A 101 -10.09 -3.55 -3.30
CA THR A 101 -10.63 -4.01 -4.58
C THR A 101 -9.69 -3.76 -5.75
N GLN A 102 -8.75 -2.82 -5.60
CA GLN A 102 -7.75 -2.52 -6.60
C GLN A 102 -6.38 -2.50 -5.95
N LEU A 103 -5.48 -3.31 -6.49
CA LEU A 103 -4.07 -3.29 -6.11
C LEU A 103 -3.41 -2.02 -6.65
N PRO A 104 -2.43 -1.46 -5.92
CA PRO A 104 -1.60 -0.38 -6.43
C PRO A 104 -0.79 -0.87 -7.65
N GLY A 105 -0.59 0.01 -8.63
CA GLY A 105 0.20 -0.29 -9.82
C GLY A 105 -0.27 0.45 -11.07
N ALA A 106 0.50 0.27 -12.16
CA ALA A 106 0.15 0.80 -13.47
C ALA A 106 -1.17 0.20 -13.96
N LYS A 107 -2.08 1.05 -14.44
CA LYS A 107 -3.43 0.68 -14.86
C LYS A 107 -3.58 0.73 -16.38
N GLY A 108 -4.50 -0.07 -16.91
CA GLY A 108 -4.86 -0.06 -18.34
C GLY A 108 -3.67 -0.35 -19.26
N GLY A 109 -3.58 0.39 -20.36
CA GLY A 109 -2.51 0.24 -21.35
C GLY A 109 -1.10 0.46 -20.79
N ALA A 110 -0.96 1.29 -19.76
CA ALA A 110 0.34 1.57 -19.12
C ALA A 110 0.97 0.33 -18.47
N LYS A 111 0.17 -0.70 -18.15
CA LYS A 111 0.68 -1.96 -17.57
C LYS A 111 1.63 -2.71 -18.51
N TYR A 112 1.45 -2.54 -19.82
CA TYR A 112 2.18 -3.31 -20.83
C TYR A 112 3.37 -2.54 -21.43
N LEU A 113 3.48 -1.24 -21.15
CA LEU A 113 4.57 -0.41 -21.64
C LEU A 113 5.83 -0.71 -20.83
N LYS A 114 6.93 -0.97 -21.55
CA LYS A 114 8.25 -1.19 -20.96
C LYS A 114 9.26 -0.13 -21.41
N GLU A 115 9.00 0.49 -22.57
CA GLU A 115 9.88 1.49 -23.14
C GLU A 115 9.71 2.84 -22.42
N PRO A 116 10.78 3.43 -21.87
CA PRO A 116 10.71 4.70 -21.16
C PRO A 116 10.09 5.84 -21.98
N GLY A 117 10.34 5.86 -23.29
CA GLY A 117 9.78 6.88 -24.19
C GLY A 117 8.26 6.78 -24.35
N GLU A 118 7.71 5.56 -24.38
CA GLU A 118 6.27 5.35 -24.44
C GLU A 118 5.59 5.69 -23.12
N ILE A 119 6.25 5.36 -22.00
CA ILE A 119 5.79 5.73 -20.66
C ILE A 119 5.78 7.26 -20.51
N TRP A 120 6.83 7.95 -20.98
CA TRP A 120 6.91 9.41 -20.94
C TRP A 120 5.79 10.09 -21.75
N ARG A 121 5.45 9.53 -22.92
CA ARG A 121 4.35 10.01 -23.78
C ARG A 121 2.98 9.90 -23.13
N LEU A 122 2.79 9.09 -22.08
CA LEU A 122 1.55 9.07 -21.31
C LEU A 122 1.33 10.36 -20.52
N PHE A 123 2.42 11.04 -20.12
CA PHE A 123 2.36 12.30 -19.38
C PHE A 123 2.38 13.50 -20.35
N PHE A 124 3.17 13.41 -21.40
CA PHE A 124 3.30 14.44 -22.44
C PHE A 124 2.70 13.93 -23.75
N THR A 125 1.38 14.10 -23.87
CA THR A 125 0.68 13.74 -25.10
C THR A 125 1.02 14.72 -26.22
N GLU A 126 0.82 14.28 -27.46
CA GLU A 126 1.03 15.10 -28.66
C GLU A 126 0.23 16.41 -28.60
N ASP A 127 -0.97 16.39 -28.02
CA ASP A 127 -1.80 17.58 -27.83
C ASP A 127 -1.14 18.59 -26.89
N VAL A 128 -0.49 18.13 -25.81
CA VAL A 128 0.20 19.00 -24.85
C VAL A 128 1.43 19.61 -25.53
N ILE A 129 2.23 18.79 -26.21
CA ILE A 129 3.42 19.23 -26.94
C ILE A 129 3.03 20.23 -28.04
N GLY A 130 1.99 19.94 -28.82
CA GLY A 130 1.48 20.82 -29.86
C GLY A 130 0.97 22.16 -29.32
N ARG A 131 0.35 22.18 -28.14
CA ARG A 131 -0.01 23.44 -27.47
C ARG A 131 1.23 24.22 -27.03
N MET A 132 2.24 23.56 -26.49
CA MET A 132 3.50 24.20 -26.12
C MET A 132 4.17 24.84 -27.33
N ALA A 133 4.33 24.10 -28.43
CA ALA A 133 4.90 24.61 -29.67
C ALA A 133 4.08 25.80 -30.21
N LYS A 134 2.75 25.67 -30.27
CA LYS A 134 1.85 26.75 -30.74
C LYS A 134 2.06 28.05 -29.97
N TYR A 135 1.95 28.02 -28.64
CA TYR A 135 2.04 29.25 -27.85
C TYR A 135 3.47 29.79 -27.79
N THR A 136 4.47 28.92 -27.86
CA THR A 136 5.88 29.33 -27.99
C THR A 136 6.10 30.07 -29.31
N ASN A 137 5.57 29.55 -30.42
CA ASN A 137 5.67 30.20 -31.74
C ASN A 137 4.89 31.51 -31.80
N GLU A 138 3.74 31.61 -31.15
CA GLU A 138 3.04 32.89 -30.98
C GLU A 138 3.89 33.91 -30.22
N GLN A 139 4.64 33.48 -29.20
CA GLN A 139 5.51 34.36 -28.45
C GLN A 139 6.77 34.77 -29.23
N ILE A 140 7.39 33.83 -29.95
CA ILE A 140 8.50 34.07 -30.89
C ILE A 140 8.10 35.18 -31.88
N LYS A 141 6.90 35.11 -32.46
CA LYS A 141 6.37 36.14 -33.37
C LYS A 141 6.26 37.53 -32.74
N ARG A 142 5.98 37.62 -31.43
CA ARG A 142 5.90 38.91 -30.73
C ARG A 142 7.26 39.54 -30.48
N ILE A 143 8.29 38.71 -30.24
CA ILE A 143 9.63 39.18 -29.89
C ILE A 143 10.59 39.22 -31.08
N SER A 144 10.22 38.64 -32.23
CA SER A 144 11.09 38.48 -33.40
C SER A 144 11.72 39.77 -33.90
N SER A 145 11.01 40.91 -33.82
CA SER A 145 11.53 42.22 -34.20
C SER A 145 12.68 42.73 -33.33
N GLN A 146 12.89 42.13 -32.16
CA GLN A 146 13.99 42.48 -31.24
C GLN A 146 15.30 41.78 -31.63
N PHE A 147 15.25 40.80 -32.53
CA PHE A 147 16.42 40.02 -32.95
C PHE A 147 16.92 40.51 -34.31
N ILE A 148 18.24 40.68 -34.43
CA ILE A 148 18.89 41.13 -35.67
C ILE A 148 19.04 39.96 -36.66
N ARG A 149 19.20 38.75 -36.15
CA ARG A 149 19.38 37.53 -36.96
C ARG A 149 18.14 36.67 -36.85
N GLU A 150 17.56 36.33 -38.00
CA GLU A 150 16.37 35.48 -38.10
C GLU A 150 16.54 34.13 -37.39
N ARG A 151 17.73 33.53 -37.49
CA ARG A 151 18.06 32.25 -36.86
C ARG A 151 17.87 32.25 -35.33
N ASP A 152 18.01 33.40 -34.69
CA ASP A 152 17.95 33.54 -33.23
C ASP A 152 16.49 33.58 -32.74
N CYS A 153 15.51 33.66 -33.66
CA CYS A 153 14.08 33.65 -33.38
C CYS A 153 13.32 32.73 -34.37
N THR A 154 13.79 31.49 -34.51
CA THR A 154 13.18 30.48 -35.37
C THR A 154 12.02 29.79 -34.66
N GLU A 155 10.98 29.42 -35.42
CA GLU A 155 9.82 28.69 -34.90
C GLU A 155 10.23 27.28 -34.42
N THR A 156 9.57 26.82 -33.36
CA THR A 156 9.68 25.48 -32.80
C THR A 156 8.75 24.50 -33.53
N ASN A 157 9.22 23.26 -33.70
CA ASN A 157 8.48 22.14 -34.30
C ASN A 157 7.81 21.27 -33.24
#